data_AF-A0A512J895-F1
#
_entry.id   AF-A0A512J895-F1
#
_cell.length_a   1.000
_cell.length_b   1.000
_cell.length_c   1.000
_cell.angle_alpha   90.00
_cell.angle_beta   90.00
_cell.angle_gamma   90.00
#
_symmetry.space_group_name_H-M   'P 1'
#
loop_
_entity.id
_entity.type
_entity.pdbx_description
1 polymer ?
#
loop_
_entity_poly.entity_id
_entity_poly.type
_entity_poly.pdbx_seq_one_letter_code
_entity_poly.pdbx_strand_id
1 'polypeptide(L)'
;MNALARSLLALTVAVLAAAQAPAQTVQPAPVEVEEPVPGPPPPLPDLTEPNSRAADTLDEPGARSAIPKSLRGSGSQAGGPANDLNPSGRPEGPTSPRGELGNVLTGAELFHGNYCGAGQRGEGLPPIDDLDAACQRHDACFDAAASRSCACNAVLKREAAAVSERPRVALEVRRRALSVVQAAEVMPCSAP
;
A
#
# COMPACT_ATOMS: atom_id res chain seq x y z
N MET A 1 -68.25 13.95 16.45
CA MET A 1 -68.84 14.70 15.32
C MET A 1 -68.12 14.24 14.04
N ASN A 2 -68.34 12.99 13.60
CA ASN A 2 -69.33 12.51 12.62
C ASN A 2 -69.19 13.09 11.20
N ALA A 3 -68.62 12.29 10.28
CA ALA A 3 -69.17 11.86 8.98
C ALA A 3 -68.11 10.95 8.30
N LEU A 4 -68.29 9.63 8.16
CA LEU A 4 -69.03 8.94 7.08
C LEU A 4 -68.51 9.37 5.69
N ALA A 5 -67.95 8.52 4.83
CA ALA A 5 -68.60 7.30 4.33
C ALA A 5 -67.60 6.30 3.69
N ARG A 6 -68.03 5.04 3.74
CA ARG A 6 -67.48 3.84 3.13
C ARG A 6 -67.69 3.84 1.60
N SER A 7 -66.76 3.27 0.83
CA SER A 7 -67.11 2.54 -0.40
C SER A 7 -66.11 1.42 -0.66
N LEU A 8 -66.66 0.23 -0.91
CA LEU A 8 -66.00 -1.06 -1.10
C LEU A 8 -65.98 -1.45 -2.59
N LEU A 9 -64.98 -2.29 -2.92
CA LEU A 9 -64.95 -3.32 -3.98
C LEU A 9 -64.85 -2.90 -5.46
N ALA A 10 -63.75 -3.32 -6.12
CA ALA A 10 -63.70 -4.43 -7.08
C ALA A 10 -62.29 -4.51 -7.72
N LEU A 11 -61.51 -5.55 -7.47
CA LEU A 11 -61.41 -6.80 -8.26
C LEU A 11 -60.51 -6.65 -9.51
N THR A 12 -59.24 -7.01 -9.40
CA THR A 12 -58.43 -7.48 -10.54
C THR A 12 -57.63 -8.71 -10.14
N VAL A 13 -57.88 -9.78 -10.89
CA VAL A 13 -57.44 -11.16 -10.72
C VAL A 13 -56.00 -11.37 -11.21
N ALA A 14 -55.29 -12.27 -10.52
CA ALA A 14 -53.92 -12.72 -10.73
C ALA A 14 -53.72 -13.58 -11.97
N VAL A 15 -52.52 -13.57 -12.57
CA VAL A 15 -52.00 -14.73 -13.33
C VAL A 15 -50.44 -14.73 -13.41
N LEU A 16 -49.86 -15.95 -13.30
CA LEU A 16 -48.56 -16.46 -13.80
C LEU A 16 -47.29 -16.11 -12.99
N ALA A 17 -46.35 -17.02 -12.70
CA ALA A 17 -46.19 -18.44 -13.04
C ALA A 17 -45.21 -19.10 -12.06
N ALA A 18 -45.48 -20.35 -11.68
CA ALA A 18 -44.62 -21.19 -10.86
C ALA A 18 -43.44 -21.73 -11.68
N ALA A 19 -42.22 -21.58 -11.17
CA ALA A 19 -41.02 -22.24 -11.71
C ALA A 19 -41.00 -23.71 -11.25
N GLN A 20 -41.04 -24.61 -12.22
CA GLN A 20 -40.99 -26.06 -12.02
C GLN A 20 -39.52 -26.52 -12.02
N ALA A 21 -39.10 -27.23 -10.99
CA ALA A 21 -37.81 -27.94 -10.94
C ALA A 21 -37.98 -29.36 -11.50
N PRO A 22 -37.11 -29.85 -12.40
CA PRO A 22 -37.20 -31.24 -12.87
C PRO A 22 -36.60 -32.21 -11.84
N ALA A 23 -37.39 -33.23 -11.51
CA ALA A 23 -37.00 -34.39 -10.74
C ALA A 23 -35.97 -35.23 -11.51
N GLN A 24 -34.83 -35.54 -10.89
CA GLN A 24 -33.83 -36.44 -11.44
C GLN A 24 -34.13 -37.89 -11.04
N THR A 25 -34.19 -38.73 -12.05
CA THR A 25 -34.42 -40.17 -12.01
C THR A 25 -33.25 -40.93 -11.36
N VAL A 26 -33.57 -41.86 -10.47
CA VAL A 26 -32.64 -42.83 -9.87
C VAL A 26 -32.10 -43.78 -10.94
N GLN A 27 -30.77 -43.90 -11.04
CA GLN A 27 -30.07 -44.96 -11.77
C GLN A 27 -29.11 -45.71 -10.82
N PRO A 28 -28.93 -47.03 -10.97
CA PRO A 28 -28.18 -47.87 -10.04
C PRO A 28 -26.65 -47.76 -10.22
N ALA A 29 -25.93 -48.02 -9.12
CA ALA A 29 -24.51 -47.76 -8.92
C ALA A 29 -23.55 -48.63 -9.77
N PRO A 30 -22.39 -48.09 -10.17
CA PRO A 30 -21.23 -48.88 -10.59
C PRO A 30 -20.11 -48.90 -9.52
N VAL A 31 -19.74 -50.13 -9.14
CA VAL A 31 -18.47 -50.65 -8.59
C VAL A 31 -17.45 -49.63 -8.04
N GLU A 32 -17.27 -49.62 -6.72
CA GLU A 32 -16.16 -48.95 -6.03
C GLU A 32 -14.81 -49.63 -6.35
N VAL A 33 -13.88 -48.86 -6.89
CA VAL A 33 -12.44 -49.15 -6.83
C VAL A 33 -11.91 -48.31 -5.67
N GLU A 34 -11.45 -48.96 -4.60
CA GLU A 34 -10.94 -48.26 -3.43
C GLU A 34 -9.63 -47.55 -3.76
N GLU A 35 -9.67 -46.21 -3.79
CA GLU A 35 -8.48 -45.38 -3.90
C GLU A 35 -7.63 -45.48 -2.62
N PRO A 36 -6.29 -45.52 -2.73
CA PRO A 36 -5.44 -45.56 -1.55
C PRO A 36 -5.60 -44.26 -0.74
N VAL A 37 -6.11 -44.40 0.49
CA VAL A 37 -6.33 -43.27 1.41
C VAL A 37 -5.01 -42.52 1.64
N PRO A 38 -4.91 -41.23 1.27
CA PRO A 38 -3.73 -40.44 1.56
C PRO A 38 -3.55 -40.31 3.08
N GLY A 39 -2.32 -40.52 3.55
CA GLY A 39 -1.97 -40.29 4.96
C GLY A 39 -2.26 -38.85 5.39
N PRO A 40 -2.40 -38.61 6.71
CA PRO A 40 -2.73 -37.29 7.22
C PRO A 40 -1.70 -36.24 6.74
N PRO A 41 -2.16 -35.02 6.38
CA PRO A 41 -1.26 -33.97 5.98
C PRO A 41 -0.29 -33.64 7.12
N PRO A 42 0.96 -33.22 6.80
CA PRO A 42 1.90 -32.81 7.82
C PRO A 42 1.30 -31.67 8.66
N PRO A 43 1.62 -31.60 9.97
CA PRO A 43 1.11 -30.55 10.83
C PRO A 43 1.50 -29.18 10.28
N LEU A 44 0.53 -28.26 10.29
CA LEU A 44 0.78 -26.88 9.88
C LEU A 44 1.79 -26.24 10.84
N PRO A 45 2.68 -25.37 10.33
CA PRO A 45 3.64 -24.66 11.17
C PRO A 45 2.90 -23.79 12.19
N ASP A 46 3.41 -23.76 13.42
CA ASP A 46 2.88 -22.92 14.48
C ASP A 46 3.12 -21.44 14.15
N LEU A 47 2.03 -20.70 13.94
CA LEU A 47 2.04 -19.28 13.57
C LEU A 47 2.01 -18.35 14.79
N THR A 48 2.04 -18.88 16.01
CA THR A 48 1.92 -18.09 17.25
C THR A 48 3.16 -17.26 17.59
N GLU A 49 4.31 -17.52 16.95
CA GLU A 49 5.51 -16.68 17.09
C GLU A 49 5.90 -16.03 15.74
N PRO A 50 5.31 -14.88 15.38
CA PRO A 50 5.57 -14.25 14.09
C PRO A 50 7.01 -13.73 13.93
N ASN A 51 7.83 -13.72 15.00
CA ASN A 51 9.16 -13.08 15.01
C ASN A 51 10.26 -13.82 15.82
N SER A 52 10.16 -15.12 16.09
CA SER A 52 11.29 -15.86 16.67
C SER A 52 12.36 -16.19 15.61
N ARG A 53 12.90 -15.15 14.97
CA ARG A 53 14.10 -15.25 14.12
C ARG A 53 15.32 -15.20 15.04
N ALA A 54 16.04 -16.31 15.10
CA ALA A 54 17.45 -16.32 15.46
C ALA A 54 18.19 -15.28 14.61
N ALA A 55 19.25 -14.69 15.18
CA ALA A 55 20.02 -13.55 14.68
C ALA A 55 20.80 -13.81 13.37
N ASP A 56 20.15 -14.37 12.36
CA ASP A 56 20.70 -14.53 11.01
C ASP A 56 20.44 -13.26 10.19
N THR A 57 21.42 -12.89 9.37
CA THR A 57 21.41 -11.68 8.54
C THR A 57 20.21 -11.65 7.59
N LEU A 58 19.58 -10.48 7.45
CA LEU A 58 18.39 -10.29 6.59
C LEU A 58 18.67 -10.52 5.10
N ASP A 59 19.94 -10.56 4.71
CA ASP A 59 20.38 -10.68 3.32
C ASP A 59 20.29 -12.11 2.76
N GLU A 60 20.10 -13.13 3.61
CA GLU A 60 20.02 -14.53 3.17
C GLU A 60 18.82 -15.24 3.84
N PRO A 61 18.01 -16.02 3.10
CA PRO A 61 17.01 -16.87 3.72
C PRO A 61 17.70 -17.88 4.65
N GLY A 62 17.35 -17.87 5.94
CA GLY A 62 17.96 -18.73 6.95
C GLY A 62 17.88 -20.24 6.64
N ALA A 63 18.61 -21.05 7.40
CA ALA A 63 18.72 -22.50 7.19
C ALA A 63 17.37 -23.25 7.18
N ARG A 64 16.33 -22.65 7.79
CA ARG A 64 14.96 -23.18 7.85
C ARG A 64 14.06 -22.74 6.68
N SER A 65 14.57 -21.96 5.73
CA SER A 65 13.79 -21.56 4.56
C SER A 65 13.51 -22.76 3.68
N ALA A 66 12.22 -23.00 3.42
CA ALA A 66 11.73 -24.03 2.48
C ALA A 66 12.04 -23.69 1.01
N ILE A 67 12.59 -22.51 0.72
CA ILE A 67 12.99 -22.10 -0.62
C ILE A 67 14.25 -22.90 -1.01
N PRO A 68 14.22 -23.68 -2.12
CA PRO A 68 15.40 -24.36 -2.64
C PRO A 68 16.54 -23.36 -2.85
N LYS A 69 17.79 -23.73 -2.52
CA LYS A 69 18.96 -22.82 -2.66
C LYS A 69 19.10 -22.26 -4.08
N SER A 70 18.74 -23.05 -5.09
CA SER A 70 18.71 -22.63 -6.50
C SER A 70 17.74 -21.48 -6.80
N LEU A 71 16.75 -21.24 -5.94
CA LEU A 71 15.72 -20.21 -6.11
C LEU A 71 15.89 -19.03 -5.14
N ARG A 72 16.88 -19.06 -4.23
CA ARG A 72 17.09 -17.98 -3.24
C ARG A 72 17.55 -16.67 -3.86
N GLY A 73 18.17 -16.71 -5.04
CA GLY A 73 18.51 -15.53 -5.86
C GLY A 73 17.47 -15.17 -6.92
N SER A 74 16.38 -15.93 -7.04
CA SER A 74 15.37 -15.65 -8.08
C SER A 74 14.68 -14.30 -7.86
N GLY A 75 14.60 -13.80 -6.63
CA GLY A 75 14.05 -12.47 -6.34
C GLY A 75 14.91 -11.31 -6.88
N SER A 76 16.24 -11.44 -6.86
CA SER A 76 17.15 -10.46 -7.47
C SER A 76 17.26 -10.61 -9.00
N GLN A 77 16.81 -11.74 -9.54
CA GLN A 77 16.66 -12.00 -10.98
C GLN A 77 15.22 -11.92 -11.46
N ALA A 78 14.27 -11.52 -10.61
CA ALA A 78 12.84 -11.50 -10.94
C ALA A 78 12.48 -10.32 -11.85
N GLY A 79 13.00 -10.32 -13.08
CA GLY A 79 12.35 -9.70 -14.22
C GLY A 79 11.20 -10.58 -14.73
N GLY A 80 10.34 -11.06 -13.83
CA GLY A 80 9.14 -11.82 -14.20
C GLY A 80 8.06 -10.91 -14.81
N PRO A 81 6.87 -11.43 -15.15
CA PRO A 81 5.78 -10.65 -15.76
C PRO A 81 5.28 -9.48 -14.90
N ALA A 82 5.67 -9.41 -13.62
CA ALA A 82 5.51 -8.21 -12.79
C ALA A 82 6.30 -7.00 -13.31
N ASN A 83 7.42 -7.21 -14.00
CA ASN A 83 8.19 -6.17 -14.66
C ASN A 83 7.55 -5.72 -16.00
N ASP A 84 6.71 -6.56 -16.61
CA ASP A 84 5.91 -6.20 -17.80
C ASP A 84 4.80 -5.18 -17.46
N LEU A 85 4.48 -5.02 -16.17
CA LEU A 85 3.63 -3.94 -15.65
C LEU A 85 4.38 -2.60 -15.53
N ASN A 86 5.68 -2.57 -15.87
CA ASN A 86 6.44 -1.34 -16.09
C ASN A 86 6.51 -1.06 -17.61
N PRO A 87 5.51 -0.40 -18.21
CA PRO A 87 5.39 -0.23 -19.67
C PRO A 87 6.52 0.60 -20.29
N SER A 88 7.39 1.20 -19.48
CA SER A 88 8.44 2.07 -19.97
C SER A 88 9.71 1.33 -20.40
N GLY A 89 9.96 0.09 -19.95
CA GLY A 89 11.18 -0.68 -20.25
C GLY A 89 12.49 0.08 -19.99
N ARG A 90 12.42 1.24 -19.34
CA ARG A 90 13.55 2.10 -19.07
C ARG A 90 14.21 1.53 -17.83
N PRO A 91 15.54 1.29 -17.85
CA PRO A 91 16.28 1.15 -16.62
C PRO A 91 15.83 2.29 -15.71
N GLU A 92 15.55 1.99 -14.43
CA GLU A 92 15.39 3.06 -13.45
C GLU A 92 16.54 4.04 -13.66
N GLY A 93 16.20 5.31 -13.92
CA GLY A 93 17.21 6.35 -14.09
C GLY A 93 18.16 6.29 -12.90
N PRO A 94 19.42 6.78 -13.04
CA PRO A 94 20.40 6.70 -11.97
C PRO A 94 19.71 7.14 -10.68
N THR A 95 19.57 6.20 -9.75
CA THR A 95 18.81 6.44 -8.53
C THR A 95 19.39 7.69 -7.92
N SER A 96 18.60 8.77 -7.85
CA SER A 96 19.03 9.96 -7.12
C SER A 96 19.51 9.46 -5.75
N PRO A 97 20.73 9.80 -5.29
CA PRO A 97 21.34 9.16 -4.13
C PRO A 97 20.30 9.11 -3.02
N ARG A 98 19.77 7.91 -2.77
CA ARG A 98 18.86 7.71 -1.65
C ARG A 98 19.80 7.88 -0.48
N GLY A 99 19.56 8.89 0.36
CA GLY A 99 20.25 8.93 1.63
C GLY A 99 20.11 7.55 2.27
N GLU A 100 21.18 7.05 2.87
CA GLU A 100 21.11 5.78 3.57
C GLU A 100 20.00 5.90 4.62
N LEU A 101 19.03 4.98 4.63
CA LEU A 101 17.82 5.15 5.45
C LEU A 101 18.14 5.46 6.90
N GLY A 102 19.21 4.87 7.44
CA GLY A 102 19.73 5.19 8.76
C GLY A 102 20.14 6.66 8.92
N ASN A 103 20.86 7.22 7.95
CA ASN A 103 21.31 8.61 7.94
C ASN A 103 20.16 9.60 7.75
N VAL A 104 19.13 9.23 6.97
CA VAL A 104 17.90 10.05 6.83
C VAL A 104 17.14 10.12 8.14
N LEU A 105 17.02 9.00 8.86
CA LEU A 105 16.32 8.93 10.13
C LEU A 105 17.05 9.66 11.25
N THR A 106 18.39 9.70 11.22
CA THR A 106 19.20 10.46 12.18
C THR A 106 19.38 11.93 11.82
N GLY A 107 18.94 12.34 10.62
CA GLY A 107 19.13 13.69 10.09
C GLY A 107 20.56 13.98 9.61
N ALA A 108 21.41 12.96 9.49
CA ALA A 108 22.74 13.08 8.88
C ALA A 108 22.65 13.30 7.36
N GLU A 109 21.55 12.86 6.72
CA GLU A 109 21.27 13.08 5.31
C GLU A 109 19.83 13.53 5.07
N LEU A 110 19.62 14.23 3.96
CA LEU A 110 18.28 14.58 3.49
C LEU A 110 17.67 13.42 2.72
N PHE A 111 16.36 13.26 2.87
CA PHE A 111 15.57 12.30 2.10
C PHE A 111 15.51 12.65 0.61
N HIS A 112 15.43 13.96 0.31
CA HIS A 112 15.34 14.45 -1.06
C HIS A 112 15.76 15.92 -1.15
N GLY A 113 16.44 16.28 -2.25
CA GLY A 113 16.77 17.66 -2.57
C GLY A 113 17.59 18.38 -1.50
N ASN A 114 17.24 19.64 -1.26
CA ASN A 114 17.90 20.54 -0.32
C ASN A 114 17.11 20.74 0.98
N TYR A 115 15.83 20.34 1.01
CA TYR A 115 14.90 20.68 2.09
C TYR A 115 14.14 19.49 2.68
N CYS A 116 13.96 18.39 1.93
CA CYS A 116 13.18 17.27 2.48
C CYS A 116 14.04 16.43 3.44
N GLY A 117 13.89 16.62 4.74
CA GLY A 117 14.56 15.82 5.78
C GLY A 117 14.49 16.47 7.16
N ALA A 118 15.24 15.90 8.12
CA ALA A 118 15.46 16.59 9.39
C ALA A 118 16.55 17.66 9.18
N GLY A 119 16.14 18.93 9.16
CA GLY A 119 17.00 20.04 8.77
C GLY A 119 17.05 20.24 7.25
N GLN A 120 17.93 21.13 6.79
CA GLN A 120 18.05 21.51 5.38
C GLN A 120 19.51 21.84 5.03
N ARG A 121 19.88 21.70 3.75
CA ARG A 121 21.25 21.93 3.26
C ARG A 121 21.67 23.41 3.23
N GLY A 122 20.73 24.34 3.43
CA GLY A 122 21.07 25.72 3.71
C GLY A 122 20.16 26.75 3.04
N GLU A 123 20.02 27.89 3.71
CA GLU A 123 19.39 29.09 3.17
C GLU A 123 20.08 29.52 1.86
N GLY A 124 19.29 29.86 0.84
CA GLY A 124 19.81 30.41 -0.42
C GLY A 124 20.06 29.40 -1.55
N LEU A 125 19.90 28.09 -1.30
CA LEU A 125 19.82 27.12 -2.40
C LEU A 125 18.39 27.09 -2.98
N PRO A 126 18.22 27.07 -4.31
CA PRO A 126 16.89 26.86 -4.87
C PRO A 126 16.44 25.40 -4.61
N PRO A 127 15.13 25.17 -4.42
CA PRO A 127 14.60 23.82 -4.43
C PRO A 127 14.85 23.18 -5.81
N ILE A 128 15.19 21.89 -5.84
CA ILE A 128 15.56 21.22 -7.09
C ILE A 128 14.35 20.76 -7.91
N ASP A 129 13.20 20.61 -7.28
CA ASP A 129 11.91 20.32 -7.90
C ASP A 129 10.75 20.79 -7.01
N ASP A 130 9.51 20.51 -7.44
CA ASP A 130 8.31 20.94 -6.71
C ASP A 130 8.09 20.22 -5.38
N LEU A 131 8.62 19.00 -5.20
CA LEU A 131 8.57 18.30 -3.91
C LEU A 131 9.52 18.99 -2.93
N ASP A 132 10.74 19.26 -3.37
CA ASP A 132 11.73 20.00 -2.58
C ASP A 132 11.23 21.41 -2.23
N ALA A 133 10.51 22.07 -3.13
CA ALA A 133 9.88 23.36 -2.87
C ALA A 133 8.76 23.28 -1.80
N ALA A 134 8.03 22.16 -1.72
CA ALA A 134 7.05 21.94 -0.66
C ALA A 134 7.72 21.76 0.70
N CYS A 135 8.83 21.01 0.74
CA CYS A 135 9.65 20.86 1.96
C CYS A 135 10.24 22.21 2.40
N GLN A 136 10.76 23.04 1.47
CA GLN A 136 11.24 24.39 1.78
C GLN A 136 10.18 25.26 2.44
N ARG A 137 8.94 25.24 1.94
CA ARG A 137 7.83 26.01 2.54
C ARG A 137 7.43 25.46 3.91
N HIS A 138 7.54 24.17 4.13
CA HIS A 138 7.27 23.53 5.41
C HIS A 138 8.29 23.95 6.48
N ASP A 139 9.58 23.94 6.15
CA ASP A 139 10.65 24.41 7.03
C ASP A 139 10.44 25.87 7.41
N ALA A 140 10.20 26.74 6.43
CA ALA A 140 9.91 28.16 6.67
C ALA A 140 8.66 28.38 7.54
N CYS A 141 7.66 27.50 7.43
CA CYS A 141 6.46 27.54 8.26
C CYS A 141 6.77 27.19 9.72
N PHE A 142 7.61 26.20 9.97
CA PHE A 142 8.08 25.87 11.33
C PHE A 142 8.90 27.01 11.95
N ASP A 143 9.78 27.63 11.17
CA ASP A 143 10.57 28.78 11.63
C ASP A 143 9.66 29.96 12.01
N ALA A 144 8.68 30.28 11.16
CA ALA A 144 7.72 31.36 11.43
C ALA A 144 6.79 31.06 12.61
N ALA A 145 6.41 29.80 12.81
CA ALA A 145 5.55 29.38 13.92
C ALA A 145 6.31 29.24 15.26
N ALA A 146 7.64 29.29 15.25
CA ALA A 146 8.53 29.00 16.38
C ALA A 146 8.18 27.69 17.12
N SER A 147 7.55 26.74 16.41
CA SER A 147 7.01 25.49 16.97
C SER A 147 6.68 24.48 15.87
N ARG A 148 6.60 23.19 16.25
CA ARG A 148 6.14 22.11 15.37
C ARG A 148 4.63 22.18 15.18
N SER A 149 4.16 23.06 14.30
CA SER A 149 2.74 23.31 14.07
C SER A 149 2.06 22.22 13.23
N CYS A 150 0.94 21.68 13.70
CA CYS A 150 0.14 20.73 12.92
C CYS A 150 -0.42 21.36 11.63
N ALA A 151 -0.60 22.68 11.59
CA ALA A 151 -1.04 23.39 10.39
C ALA A 151 0.02 23.34 9.28
N CYS A 152 1.31 23.48 9.65
CA CYS A 152 2.42 23.35 8.71
C CYS A 152 2.48 21.93 8.12
N ASN A 153 2.33 20.89 8.96
CA ASN A 153 2.28 19.50 8.48
C ASN A 153 1.09 19.27 7.53
N ALA A 154 -0.07 19.85 7.81
CA ALA A 154 -1.24 19.76 6.94
C ALA A 154 -1.02 20.44 5.58
N VAL A 155 -0.28 21.56 5.53
CA VAL A 155 0.12 22.21 4.27
C VAL A 155 1.08 21.30 3.49
N LEU A 156 2.14 20.80 4.13
CA LEU A 156 3.11 19.89 3.51
C LEU A 156 2.41 18.67 2.89
N LYS A 157 1.51 18.03 3.65
CA LYS A 157 0.72 16.88 3.17
C LYS A 157 -0.02 17.19 1.87
N ARG A 158 -0.72 18.34 1.80
CA ARG A 158 -1.50 18.71 0.60
C ARG A 158 -0.59 18.98 -0.60
N GLU A 159 0.51 19.69 -0.40
CA GLU A 159 1.42 20.04 -1.49
C GLU A 159 2.15 18.80 -2.04
N ALA A 160 2.62 17.92 -1.15
CA ALA A 160 3.24 16.65 -1.55
C ALA A 160 2.24 15.73 -2.27
N ALA A 161 0.98 15.66 -1.81
CA ALA A 161 -0.07 14.91 -2.50
C ALA A 161 -0.26 15.42 -3.94
N ALA A 162 -0.35 16.75 -4.12
CA ALA A 162 -0.44 17.35 -5.45
C ALA A 162 0.78 17.03 -6.33
N VAL A 163 1.99 16.92 -5.77
CA VAL A 163 3.16 16.43 -6.53
C VAL A 163 3.00 14.97 -6.94
N SER A 164 2.56 14.10 -6.04
CA SER A 164 2.40 12.66 -6.29
C SER A 164 1.40 12.33 -7.41
N GLU A 165 0.37 13.17 -7.57
CA GLU A 165 -0.72 12.97 -8.50
C GLU A 165 -0.42 13.50 -9.92
N ARG A 166 0.63 14.32 -10.09
CA ARG A 166 0.95 14.94 -11.38
C ARG A 166 1.65 13.98 -12.34
N PRO A 167 1.04 13.59 -13.48
CA PRO A 167 1.63 12.59 -14.38
C PRO A 167 2.93 13.03 -15.06
N ARG A 168 3.16 14.34 -15.17
CA ARG A 168 4.36 14.91 -15.80
C ARG A 168 5.59 14.90 -14.89
N VAL A 169 5.40 14.70 -13.59
CA VAL A 169 6.50 14.59 -12.61
C VAL A 169 7.13 13.21 -12.74
N ALA A 170 8.47 13.14 -12.63
CA ALA A 170 9.19 11.88 -12.68
C ALA A 170 8.65 10.87 -11.63
N LEU A 171 8.52 9.61 -12.01
CA LEU A 171 7.93 8.57 -11.15
C LEU A 171 8.62 8.47 -9.78
N GLU A 172 9.95 8.62 -9.75
CA GLU A 172 10.72 8.60 -8.51
C GLU A 172 10.31 9.75 -7.57
N VAL A 173 10.19 10.98 -8.08
CA VAL A 173 9.76 12.14 -7.31
C VAL A 173 8.32 11.96 -6.82
N ARG A 174 7.43 11.41 -7.66
CA ARG A 174 6.05 11.10 -7.25
C ARG A 174 5.99 10.09 -6.11
N ARG A 175 6.82 9.04 -6.15
CA ARG A 175 6.93 8.04 -5.08
C ARG A 175 7.48 8.66 -3.78
N ARG A 176 8.52 9.49 -3.88
CA ARG A 176 9.05 10.24 -2.74
C ARG A 176 8.01 11.17 -2.14
N ALA A 177 7.21 11.83 -2.98
CA ALA A 177 6.13 12.70 -2.52
C ALA A 177 5.08 11.93 -1.71
N LEU A 178 4.72 10.70 -2.11
CA LEU A 178 3.85 9.84 -1.30
C LEU A 178 4.47 9.49 0.05
N SER A 179 5.78 9.22 0.12
CA SER A 179 6.46 9.02 1.40
C SER A 179 6.37 10.26 2.30
N VAL A 180 6.52 11.46 1.72
CA VAL A 180 6.39 12.73 2.44
C VAL A 180 4.95 12.96 2.92
N VAL A 181 3.93 12.59 2.13
CA VAL A 181 2.52 12.61 2.58
C VAL A 181 2.33 11.79 3.84
N GLN A 182 2.84 10.54 3.85
CA GLN A 182 2.73 9.65 5.00
C GLN A 182 3.51 10.18 6.21
N ALA A 183 4.72 10.70 6.00
CA ALA A 183 5.51 11.31 7.06
C ALA A 183 4.77 12.51 7.70
N ALA A 184 4.19 13.40 6.88
CA ALA A 184 3.45 14.56 7.34
C ALA A 184 2.21 14.22 8.19
N GLU A 185 1.64 13.02 8.04
CA GLU A 185 0.52 12.54 8.85
C GLU A 185 0.95 12.10 10.26
N VAL A 186 2.17 11.59 10.41
CA VAL A 186 2.64 10.96 11.66
C VAL A 186 3.69 11.79 12.40
N MET A 187 4.18 12.88 11.79
CA MET A 187 5.13 13.78 12.43
C MET A 187 4.52 14.44 13.68
N PRO A 188 5.19 14.38 14.85
CA PRO A 188 4.71 15.03 16.06
C PRO A 188 4.51 16.53 15.86
N CYS A 189 3.37 17.04 16.33
CA CYS A 189 3.03 18.44 16.23
C CYS A 189 2.07 18.88 17.33
N SER A 190 1.97 20.18 17.54
CA SER A 190 0.98 20.81 18.41
C SER A 190 -0.07 21.52 17.56
N ALA A 191 -1.33 21.34 17.91
CA ALA A 191 -2.41 22.19 17.43
C ALA A 191 -2.28 23.59 18.06
N PRO A 192 -2.77 24.65 17.38
CA PRO A 192 -2.79 26.00 17.95
C PRO A 192 -3.58 26.10 19.26
#